data_AF-A0A1Y3PRX3-F1
#
_entry.id   AF-A0A1Y3PRX3-F1
#
_cell.length_a   1.000
_cell.length_b   1.000
_cell.length_c   1.000
_cell.angle_alpha   90.00
_cell.angle_beta   90.00
_cell.angle_gamma   90.00
#
_symmetry.space_group_name_H-M   'P 1'
#
loop_
_entity.id
_entity.type
_entity.pdbx_description
1 polymer ?
#
loop_
_entity_poly.entity_id
_entity_poly.type
_entity_poly.pdbx_seq_one_letter_code
_entity_poly.pdbx_strand_id
1 'polypeptide(L)'
;MEKSKKDIIAFLSLLLMIAALFALFVFLQKDTAINNLGSYIGDFVLILVLFSFSLWYINRFLFKKKGKILFSVLILTKKYHMLIGFLVWLLISIHGYYFLFVSDLRYSPEHAEHMSHSIQTGLVAYILLTMLAVVGVLLKKLPNKTRKRIHRITANLLLFIIYLHIGGWLKLLLALLLLGHWIFLGISRMASRRLLHP
;
A
#
# COMPACT_ATOMS: atom_id res chain seq x y z
N MET A 1 24.89 0.44 19.85
CA MET A 1 23.61 1.05 20.27
C MET A 1 23.27 2.34 19.50
N GLU A 2 24.24 3.20 19.19
CA GLU A 2 24.05 4.47 18.46
C GLU A 2 23.44 4.35 17.05
N LYS A 3 23.82 3.33 16.27
CA LYS A 3 23.31 3.12 14.91
C LYS A 3 21.78 2.91 14.88
N SER A 4 21.24 2.25 15.91
CA SER A 4 19.79 2.04 16.07
C SER A 4 19.05 3.35 16.33
N LYS A 5 19.62 4.27 17.11
CA LYS A 5 19.01 5.58 17.38
C LYS A 5 18.92 6.44 16.12
N LYS A 6 19.98 6.47 15.29
CA LYS A 6 19.98 7.21 14.01
C LYS A 6 18.94 6.66 13.02
N ASP A 7 18.78 5.34 12.94
CA ASP A 7 17.78 4.70 12.08
C ASP A 7 16.34 4.94 12.57
N ILE A 8 16.13 5.05 13.88
CA ILE A 8 14.83 5.40 14.47
C ILE A 8 14.51 6.87 14.19
N ILE A 9 15.46 7.77 14.38
CA ILE A 9 15.29 9.20 14.10
C ILE A 9 14.99 9.41 12.61
N ALA A 10 15.75 8.81 11.69
CA ALA A 10 15.51 8.95 10.26
C ALA A 10 14.12 8.42 9.85
N PHE A 11 13.66 7.32 10.46
CA PHE A 11 12.33 6.78 10.23
C PHE A 11 11.23 7.70 10.77
N LEU A 12 11.41 8.21 12.00
CA LEU A 12 10.49 9.18 12.60
C LEU A 12 10.44 10.47 11.78
N SER A 13 11.57 10.97 11.28
CA SER A 13 11.62 12.14 10.40
C SER A 13 10.91 11.89 9.07
N LEU A 14 11.04 10.69 8.47
CA LEU A 14 10.29 10.32 7.26
C LEU A 14 8.77 10.25 7.54
N LEU A 15 8.37 9.65 8.66
CA LEU A 15 6.98 9.59 9.10
C LEU A 15 6.41 10.99 9.37
N LEU A 16 7.19 11.84 10.03
CA LEU A 16 6.82 13.23 10.33
C LEU A 16 6.71 14.05 9.05
N MET A 17 7.59 13.84 8.06
CA MET A 17 7.52 14.48 6.76
C MET A 17 6.29 14.02 5.98
N ILE A 18 5.98 12.72 5.97
CA ILE A 18 4.77 12.17 5.33
C ILE A 18 3.51 12.73 6.02
N ALA A 19 3.50 12.77 7.35
CA ALA A 19 2.41 13.34 8.14
C ALA A 19 2.27 14.85 7.93
N ALA A 20 3.37 15.59 7.79
CA ALA A 20 3.38 17.03 7.52
C ALA A 20 2.91 17.34 6.10
N LEU A 21 3.31 16.54 5.10
CA LEU A 21 2.80 16.64 3.73
C LEU A 21 1.31 16.34 3.66
N PHE A 22 0.85 15.34 4.42
CA PHE A 22 -0.57 15.03 4.54
C PHE A 22 -1.35 16.14 5.26
N ALA A 23 -0.83 16.67 6.37
CA ALA A 23 -1.43 17.77 7.10
C ALA A 23 -1.45 19.06 6.25
N LEU A 24 -0.40 19.33 5.47
CA LEU A 24 -0.34 20.45 4.53
C LEU A 24 -1.37 20.26 3.40
N PHE A 25 -1.51 19.06 2.85
CA PHE A 25 -2.53 18.74 1.85
C PHE A 25 -3.95 18.95 2.39
N VAL A 26 -4.23 18.48 3.62
CA VAL A 26 -5.52 18.70 4.30
C VAL A 26 -5.75 20.19 4.62
N PHE A 27 -4.70 20.89 5.07
CA PHE A 27 -4.75 22.32 5.38
C PHE A 27 -4.98 23.19 4.13
N LEU A 28 -4.39 22.82 2.99
CA LEU A 28 -4.63 23.48 1.70
C LEU A 28 -6.07 23.28 1.19
N GLN A 29 -6.86 22.40 1.82
CA GLN A 29 -8.24 22.09 1.44
C GLN A 29 -9.25 22.37 2.59
N LYS A 30 -8.86 23.24 3.53
CA LYS A 30 -9.50 23.53 4.83
C LYS A 30 -11.04 23.69 4.79
N ASP A 31 -11.59 24.29 3.75
CA ASP A 31 -13.03 24.56 3.65
C ASP A 31 -13.88 23.33 3.26
N THR A 32 -13.24 22.21 2.91
CA THR A 32 -13.90 20.93 2.55
C THR A 32 -13.45 19.75 3.43
N ALA A 33 -12.56 19.99 4.39
CA ALA A 33 -11.80 18.97 5.10
C ALA A 33 -12.64 18.02 5.97
N ILE A 34 -13.71 18.52 6.61
CA ILE A 34 -14.57 17.71 7.50
C ILE A 34 -15.47 16.80 6.67
N ASN A 35 -16.06 17.33 5.59
CA ASN A 35 -17.00 16.57 4.74
C ASN A 35 -16.27 15.53 3.87
N ASN A 36 -14.98 15.74 3.57
CA ASN A 36 -14.17 14.85 2.71
C ASN A 36 -13.12 14.03 3.46
N LEU A 37 -13.14 14.02 4.79
CA LEU A 37 -12.13 13.33 5.62
C LEU A 37 -11.96 11.86 5.24
N GLY A 38 -13.07 11.16 4.97
CA GLY A 38 -13.06 9.77 4.50
C GLY A 38 -12.27 9.59 3.20
N SER A 39 -12.45 10.49 2.22
CA SER A 39 -11.73 10.43 0.94
C SER A 39 -10.23 10.60 1.14
N TYR A 40 -9.81 11.55 1.97
CA TYR A 40 -8.39 11.81 2.21
C TYR A 40 -7.68 10.68 2.94
N ILE A 41 -8.36 10.03 3.89
CA ILE A 41 -7.82 8.82 4.53
C ILE A 41 -7.63 7.73 3.47
N GLY A 42 -8.58 7.56 2.54
CA GLY A 42 -8.48 6.63 1.42
C GLY A 42 -7.28 6.89 0.51
N ASP A 43 -7.08 8.15 0.11
CA ASP A 43 -5.96 8.55 -0.75
C ASP A 43 -4.60 8.36 -0.06
N PHE A 44 -4.51 8.71 1.22
CA PHE A 44 -3.30 8.52 2.01
C PHE A 44 -2.95 7.04 2.18
N VAL A 45 -3.95 6.21 2.46
CA VAL A 45 -3.80 4.75 2.49
C VAL A 45 -3.29 4.23 1.15
N LEU A 46 -3.83 4.72 0.04
CA LEU A 46 -3.40 4.32 -1.30
C LEU A 46 -1.93 4.68 -1.55
N ILE A 47 -1.51 5.89 -1.17
CA ILE A 47 -0.11 6.33 -1.28
C ILE A 47 0.81 5.39 -0.47
N LEU A 48 0.42 5.04 0.77
CA LEU A 48 1.21 4.13 1.62
C LEU A 48 1.28 2.70 1.06
N VAL A 49 0.20 2.21 0.46
CA VAL A 49 0.16 0.90 -0.24
C VAL A 49 1.10 0.92 -1.45
N LEU A 50 1.00 1.95 -2.30
CA LEU A 50 1.82 2.12 -3.49
C LEU A 50 3.30 2.30 -3.14
N PHE A 51 3.60 3.06 -2.09
CA PHE A 51 4.95 3.20 -1.55
C PHE A 51 5.49 1.85 -1.05
N SER A 52 4.73 1.12 -0.22
CA SER A 52 5.14 -0.22 0.24
C SER A 52 5.40 -1.19 -0.91
N PHE A 53 4.60 -1.12 -1.97
CA PHE A 53 4.72 -2.01 -3.12
C PHE A 53 5.85 -1.64 -4.08
N SER A 54 6.04 -0.35 -4.37
CA SER A 54 7.16 0.14 -5.19
C SER A 54 8.51 -0.18 -4.54
N LEU A 55 8.59 -0.19 -3.21
CA LEU A 55 9.82 -0.55 -2.51
C LEU A 55 10.17 -2.05 -2.63
N TRP A 56 9.17 -2.93 -2.77
CA TRP A 56 9.42 -4.34 -3.10
C TRP A 56 10.13 -4.46 -4.46
N TYR A 57 9.77 -3.61 -5.42
CA TYR A 57 10.37 -3.55 -6.75
C TYR A 57 11.82 -3.03 -6.69
N ILE A 58 12.04 -1.93 -5.97
CA ILE A 58 13.37 -1.33 -5.72
C ILE A 58 14.29 -2.38 -5.07
N ASN A 59 13.78 -3.16 -4.10
CA ASN A 59 14.56 -4.20 -3.43
C ASN A 59 15.03 -5.29 -4.40
N ARG A 60 14.23 -5.63 -5.42
CA ARG A 60 14.55 -6.68 -6.37
C ARG A 60 15.51 -6.23 -7.49
N PHE A 61 15.42 -4.97 -7.90
CA PHE A 61 16.23 -4.43 -9.00
C PHE A 61 17.61 -3.93 -8.52
N LEU A 62 17.64 -3.23 -7.39
CA LEU A 62 18.79 -2.42 -7.02
C LEU A 62 19.77 -3.10 -6.06
N PHE A 63 19.48 -4.34 -5.63
CA PHE A 63 20.49 -5.19 -5.00
C PHE A 63 21.73 -5.39 -5.89
N LYS A 64 21.59 -5.23 -7.22
CA LYS A 64 22.69 -5.31 -8.18
C LYS A 64 23.46 -4.01 -8.40
N LYS A 65 22.91 -2.83 -8.08
CA LYS A 65 23.57 -1.52 -8.21
C LYS A 65 23.63 -0.83 -6.86
N LYS A 66 24.72 -1.09 -6.11
CA LYS A 66 24.90 -0.75 -4.69
C LYS A 66 25.22 0.74 -4.46
N GLY A 67 24.24 1.62 -4.57
CA GLY A 67 24.33 2.97 -3.99
C GLY A 67 24.12 2.92 -2.46
N LYS A 68 24.99 3.54 -1.66
CA LYS A 68 24.91 3.53 -0.18
C LYS A 68 23.56 4.02 0.35
N ILE A 69 23.01 5.10 -0.21
CA ILE A 69 21.72 5.68 0.18
C ILE A 69 20.58 4.70 -0.09
N LEU A 70 20.58 4.12 -1.28
CA LEU A 70 19.50 3.25 -1.73
C LEU A 70 19.49 1.92 -0.97
N PHE A 71 20.66 1.40 -0.60
CA PHE A 71 20.79 0.26 0.29
C PHE A 71 20.23 0.54 1.70
N SER A 72 20.49 1.72 2.26
CA SER A 72 19.92 2.15 3.54
C SER A 72 18.39 2.23 3.49
N VAL A 73 17.82 2.85 2.45
CA VAL A 73 16.36 2.92 2.24
C VAL A 73 15.73 1.53 2.16
N LEU A 74 16.39 0.58 1.49
CA LEU A 74 15.91 -0.81 1.39
C LEU A 74 15.93 -1.54 2.74
N ILE A 75 16.96 -1.34 3.56
CA ILE A 75 17.04 -1.93 4.90
C ILE A 75 15.97 -1.35 5.81
N LEU A 76 15.83 -0.02 5.84
CA LEU A 76 14.78 0.66 6.59
C LEU A 76 13.41 0.14 6.17
N THR A 77 13.15 0.04 4.86
CA THR A 77 11.87 -0.45 4.37
C THR A 77 11.62 -1.88 4.81
N LYS A 78 12.58 -2.79 4.65
CA LYS A 78 12.41 -4.19 5.08
C LYS A 78 12.13 -4.30 6.58
N LYS A 79 12.74 -3.42 7.38
CA LYS A 79 12.53 -3.34 8.83
C LYS A 79 11.12 -2.84 9.18
N TYR A 80 10.64 -1.82 8.47
CA TYR A 80 9.37 -1.15 8.80
C TYR A 80 8.17 -1.58 7.95
N HIS A 81 8.34 -2.40 6.91
CA HIS A 81 7.26 -2.82 6.02
C HIS A 81 6.07 -3.45 6.76
N MET A 82 6.34 -4.27 7.79
CA MET A 82 5.28 -4.84 8.62
C MET A 82 4.55 -3.77 9.42
N LEU A 83 5.26 -2.80 9.98
CA LEU A 83 4.66 -1.69 10.72
C LEU A 83 3.80 -0.81 9.79
N ILE A 84 4.31 -0.47 8.61
CA ILE A 84 3.57 0.27 7.58
C ILE A 84 2.33 -0.51 7.16
N GLY A 85 2.43 -1.83 6.97
CA GLY A 85 1.29 -2.69 6.65
C GLY A 85 0.19 -2.66 7.72
N PHE A 86 0.56 -2.66 9.01
CA PHE A 86 -0.40 -2.51 10.10
C PHE A 86 -1.01 -1.11 10.16
N LEU A 87 -0.22 -0.06 9.91
CA LEU A 87 -0.73 1.31 9.85
C LEU A 87 -1.76 1.46 8.71
N VAL A 88 -1.43 0.95 7.53
CA VAL A 88 -2.34 0.89 6.36
C VAL A 88 -3.62 0.12 6.72
N TRP A 89 -3.49 -1.03 7.38
CA TRP A 89 -4.63 -1.82 7.83
C TRP A 89 -5.53 -1.05 8.81
N LEU A 90 -4.95 -0.39 9.82
CA LEU A 90 -5.70 0.42 10.77
C LEU A 90 -6.43 1.58 10.09
N LEU A 91 -5.73 2.32 9.23
CA LEU A 91 -6.30 3.47 8.53
C LEU A 91 -7.45 3.07 7.58
N ILE A 92 -7.32 1.94 6.87
CA ILE A 92 -8.43 1.45 6.05
C ILE A 92 -9.61 0.96 6.90
N SER A 93 -9.37 0.39 8.09
CA SER A 93 -10.45 0.03 9.01
C SER A 93 -11.22 1.28 9.45
N ILE A 94 -10.51 2.38 9.76
CA ILE A 94 -11.13 3.67 10.10
C ILE A 94 -11.92 4.22 8.90
N HIS A 95 -11.32 4.21 7.71
CA HIS A 95 -11.99 4.63 6.47
C HIS A 95 -13.28 3.83 6.21
N GLY A 96 -13.20 2.50 6.27
CA GLY A 96 -14.35 1.63 6.07
C GLY A 96 -15.42 1.81 7.15
N TYR A 97 -15.04 1.97 8.41
CA TYR A 97 -15.98 2.24 9.50
C TYR A 97 -16.71 3.57 9.31
N TYR A 98 -15.96 4.64 9.00
CA TYR A 98 -16.55 5.96 8.72
C TYR A 98 -17.56 5.86 7.55
N PHE A 99 -17.18 5.19 6.46
CA PHE A 99 -18.02 5.08 5.29
C PHE A 99 -19.30 4.25 5.54
N LEU A 100 -19.19 3.13 6.26
CA LEU A 100 -20.32 2.23 6.51
C LEU A 100 -21.28 2.72 7.60
N PHE A 101 -20.78 3.43 8.61
CA PHE A 101 -21.55 3.72 9.83
C PHE A 101 -21.76 5.21 10.13
N VAL A 102 -20.90 6.10 9.61
CA VAL A 102 -20.90 7.52 9.98
C VAL A 102 -21.36 8.41 8.83
N SER A 103 -20.97 8.10 7.59
CA SER A 103 -21.29 8.96 6.45
C SER A 103 -22.78 8.94 6.08
N ASP A 104 -23.30 10.08 5.63
CA ASP A 104 -24.71 10.29 5.26
C ASP A 104 -25.21 9.35 4.14
N LEU A 105 -24.29 8.65 3.48
CA LEU A 105 -24.52 7.55 2.54
C LEU A 105 -25.49 6.48 3.03
N ARG A 106 -25.57 6.27 4.34
CA ARG A 106 -26.50 5.31 4.94
C ARG A 106 -27.97 5.76 4.85
N TYR A 107 -28.23 7.06 4.69
CA TYR A 107 -29.56 7.66 4.83
C TYR A 107 -30.22 8.07 3.50
N SER A 108 -29.54 7.92 2.35
CA SER A 108 -30.11 8.13 1.02
C SER A 108 -30.09 6.82 0.22
N PRO A 109 -31.25 6.15 0.04
CA PRO A 109 -31.35 4.88 -0.70
C PRO A 109 -30.83 4.96 -2.14
N GLU A 110 -31.05 6.09 -2.81
CA GLU A 110 -30.58 6.35 -4.18
C GLU A 110 -29.05 6.42 -4.25
N HIS A 111 -28.38 7.01 -3.24
CA HIS A 111 -26.91 7.02 -3.18
C HIS A 111 -26.33 5.63 -2.89
N ALA A 112 -27.00 4.81 -2.07
CA ALA A 112 -26.55 3.47 -1.74
C ALA A 112 -26.53 2.54 -2.97
N GLU A 113 -27.51 2.65 -3.86
CA GLU A 113 -27.60 1.85 -5.08
C GLU A 113 -26.46 2.17 -6.06
N HIS A 114 -26.20 3.45 -6.30
CA HIS A 114 -25.09 3.91 -7.15
C HIS A 114 -23.69 3.58 -6.58
N MET A 115 -23.57 3.40 -5.26
CA MET A 115 -22.31 3.07 -4.59
C MET A 115 -22.09 1.57 -4.35
N SER A 116 -23.06 0.72 -4.69
CA SER A 116 -23.02 -0.74 -4.45
C SER A 116 -21.72 -1.39 -4.93
N HIS A 117 -21.24 -1.03 -6.13
CA HIS A 117 -19.97 -1.50 -6.66
C HIS A 117 -18.75 -1.04 -5.83
N SER A 118 -18.75 0.22 -5.38
CA SER A 118 -17.68 0.76 -4.54
C SER A 118 -17.61 0.05 -3.20
N ILE A 119 -18.77 -0.18 -2.56
CA ILE A 119 -18.87 -0.89 -1.28
C ILE A 119 -18.38 -2.33 -1.42
N GLN A 120 -18.81 -3.05 -2.46
CA GLN A 120 -18.38 -4.43 -2.70
C GLN A 120 -16.88 -4.54 -2.95
N THR A 121 -16.33 -3.72 -3.84
CA THR A 121 -14.90 -3.72 -4.15
C THR A 121 -14.05 -3.28 -2.94
N GLY A 122 -14.53 -2.33 -2.14
CA GLY A 122 -13.88 -1.89 -0.90
C GLY A 122 -13.86 -2.99 0.17
N LEU A 123 -14.96 -3.74 0.33
CA LEU A 123 -15.03 -4.85 1.25
C LEU A 123 -14.09 -6.00 0.86
N VAL A 124 -14.04 -6.33 -0.44
CA VAL A 124 -13.09 -7.33 -0.97
C VAL A 124 -11.63 -6.86 -0.74
N ALA A 125 -11.33 -5.59 -1.01
CA ALA A 125 -10.00 -5.03 -0.73
C ALA A 125 -9.62 -5.16 0.76
N TYR A 126 -10.56 -4.86 1.66
CA TYR A 126 -10.34 -4.98 3.11
C TYR A 126 -10.07 -6.42 3.56
N ILE A 127 -10.81 -7.39 3.04
CA ILE A 127 -10.59 -8.82 3.31
C ILE A 127 -9.19 -9.25 2.85
N LEU A 128 -8.81 -8.88 1.62
CA LEU A 128 -7.51 -9.20 1.06
C LEU A 128 -6.37 -8.55 1.86
N LEU A 129 -6.52 -7.30 2.28
CA LEU A 129 -5.54 -6.62 3.12
C LEU A 129 -5.41 -7.27 4.50
N THR A 130 -6.51 -7.67 5.11
CA THR A 130 -6.51 -8.40 6.39
C THR A 130 -5.79 -9.75 6.24
N MET A 131 -6.05 -10.47 5.15
CA MET A 131 -5.34 -11.71 4.81
C MET A 131 -3.83 -11.46 4.64
N LEU A 132 -3.44 -10.38 3.97
CA LEU A 132 -2.04 -9.94 3.83
C LEU A 132 -1.37 -9.68 5.18
N ALA A 133 -2.05 -9.00 6.10
CA ALA A 133 -1.54 -8.72 7.44
C ALA A 133 -1.31 -10.01 8.23
N VAL A 134 -2.31 -10.91 8.26
CA VAL A 134 -2.21 -12.21 8.94
C VAL A 134 -1.07 -13.06 8.35
N VAL A 135 -1.02 -13.21 7.01
CA VAL A 135 0.03 -13.98 6.34
C VAL A 135 1.41 -13.32 6.57
N GLY A 136 1.48 -12.00 6.61
CA GLY A 136 2.70 -11.24 6.91
C GLY A 136 3.25 -11.54 8.31
N VAL A 137 2.38 -11.60 9.33
CA VAL A 137 2.75 -12.02 10.69
C VAL A 137 3.24 -13.47 10.71
N LEU A 138 2.49 -14.36 10.07
CA LEU A 138 2.84 -15.79 9.98
C LEU A 138 4.18 -16.00 9.26
N LEU A 139 4.50 -15.19 8.25
CA LEU A 139 5.77 -15.22 7.53
C LEU A 139 6.96 -14.80 8.38
N LYS A 140 6.76 -13.82 9.27
CA LYS A 140 7.81 -13.37 10.20
C LYS A 140 8.10 -14.44 11.26
N LYS A 141 7.07 -15.12 11.77
CA LYS A 141 7.22 -16.16 12.79
C LYS A 141 7.76 -17.48 12.21
N LEU A 142 7.21 -17.91 11.07
CA LEU A 142 7.46 -19.22 10.48
C LEU A 142 7.60 -19.07 8.95
N PRO A 143 8.80 -18.73 8.46
CA PRO A 143 9.03 -18.44 7.05
C PRO A 143 8.92 -19.72 6.20
N ASN A 144 7.96 -19.75 5.28
CA ASN A 144 7.75 -20.86 4.35
C ASN A 144 7.60 -20.32 2.91
N LYS A 145 8.16 -21.04 1.92
CA LYS A 145 8.01 -20.74 0.47
C LYS A 145 6.53 -20.62 0.06
N THR A 146 5.65 -21.49 0.57
CA THR A 146 4.21 -21.46 0.27
C THR A 146 3.56 -20.17 0.79
N ARG A 147 3.85 -19.79 2.04
CA ARG A 147 3.33 -18.54 2.63
C ARG A 147 3.84 -17.32 1.88
N LYS A 148 5.11 -17.33 1.43
CA LYS A 148 5.68 -16.24 0.62
C LYS A 148 4.96 -16.11 -0.73
N ARG A 149 4.56 -17.24 -1.32
CA ARG A 149 3.77 -17.29 -2.55
C ARG A 149 2.36 -16.75 -2.33
N ILE A 150 1.67 -17.21 -1.29
CA ILE A 150 0.34 -16.73 -0.91
C ILE A 150 0.36 -15.21 -0.70
N HIS A 151 1.27 -14.71 0.15
CA HIS A 151 1.40 -13.27 0.41
C HIS A 151 1.60 -12.45 -0.87
N ARG A 152 2.42 -12.94 -1.80
CA ARG A 152 2.65 -12.28 -3.09
C ARG A 152 1.41 -12.30 -3.98
N ILE A 153 0.70 -13.43 -4.06
CA ILE A 153 -0.53 -13.54 -4.86
C ILE A 153 -1.60 -12.61 -4.29
N THR A 154 -1.82 -12.64 -2.98
CA THR A 154 -2.76 -11.76 -2.28
C THR A 154 -2.40 -10.28 -2.48
N ALA A 155 -1.11 -9.91 -2.42
CA ALA A 155 -0.65 -8.53 -2.71
C ALA A 155 -1.02 -8.06 -4.13
N ASN A 156 -0.82 -8.92 -5.13
CA ASN A 156 -1.15 -8.57 -6.51
C ASN A 156 -2.66 -8.49 -6.74
N LEU A 157 -3.41 -9.44 -6.17
CA LEU A 157 -4.86 -9.43 -6.25
C LEU A 157 -5.44 -8.19 -5.55
N LEU A 158 -4.91 -7.84 -4.38
CA LEU A 158 -5.29 -6.61 -3.67
C LEU A 158 -5.09 -5.38 -4.54
N LEU A 159 -3.94 -5.21 -5.20
CA LEU A 159 -3.72 -4.05 -6.07
C LEU A 159 -4.69 -3.99 -7.25
N PHE A 160 -5.02 -5.15 -7.83
CA PHE A 160 -6.00 -5.21 -8.90
C PHE A 160 -7.39 -4.80 -8.40
N ILE A 161 -7.82 -5.28 -7.23
CA ILE A 161 -9.09 -4.87 -6.63
C ILE A 161 -9.09 -3.40 -6.25
N ILE A 162 -8.00 -2.88 -5.67
CA ILE A 162 -7.85 -1.45 -5.38
C ILE A 162 -7.99 -0.63 -6.67
N TYR A 163 -7.42 -1.08 -7.80
CA TYR A 163 -7.59 -0.42 -9.10
C TYR A 163 -9.05 -0.36 -9.58
N LEU A 164 -9.83 -1.41 -9.31
CA LEU A 164 -11.27 -1.40 -9.60
C LEU A 164 -12.07 -0.53 -8.62
N HIS A 165 -11.59 -0.41 -7.38
CA HIS A 165 -12.23 0.35 -6.31
C HIS A 165 -12.03 1.87 -6.44
N ILE A 166 -10.83 2.31 -6.82
CA ILE A 166 -10.51 3.74 -6.89
C ILE A 166 -10.99 4.41 -8.19
N GLY A 167 -11.42 5.66 -8.08
CA GLY A 167 -11.74 6.55 -9.19
C GLY A 167 -10.69 7.65 -9.40
N GLY A 168 -10.94 8.53 -10.38
CA GLY A 168 -10.16 9.75 -10.58
C GLY A 168 -8.71 9.56 -11.05
N TRP A 169 -7.88 10.59 -10.86
CA TRP A 169 -6.50 10.64 -11.34
C TRP A 169 -5.57 9.60 -10.68
N LEU A 170 -5.87 9.19 -9.44
CA LEU A 170 -5.14 8.14 -8.73
C LEU A 170 -5.24 6.78 -9.43
N LYS A 171 -6.33 6.53 -10.16
CA LYS A 171 -6.51 5.34 -10.99
C LYS A 171 -5.45 5.25 -12.09
N LEU A 172 -5.11 6.37 -12.72
CA LEU A 172 -4.07 6.45 -13.76
C LEU A 172 -2.69 6.17 -13.20
N LEU A 173 -2.36 6.74 -12.04
CA LEU A 173 -1.08 6.47 -11.36
C LEU A 173 -0.94 4.99 -10.97
N LEU A 174 -2.00 4.40 -10.43
CA LEU A 174 -2.01 2.98 -10.10
C LEU A 174 -1.90 2.11 -11.36
N ALA A 175 -2.56 2.49 -12.47
CA ALA A 175 -2.43 1.78 -13.74
C ALA A 175 -1.00 1.78 -14.27
N LEU A 176 -0.32 2.94 -14.25
CA LEU A 176 1.08 3.06 -14.67
C LEU A 176 2.01 2.21 -13.79
N LEU A 177 1.79 2.21 -12.47
CA LEU A 177 2.54 1.38 -11.54
C LEU A 177 2.29 -0.12 -11.77
N LEU A 178 1.04 -0.52 -12.02
CA LEU A 178 0.68 -1.90 -12.35
C LEU A 178 1.30 -2.35 -13.67
N LEU A 179 1.22 -1.55 -14.73
CA LEU A 179 1.84 -1.85 -16.02
C LEU A 179 3.36 -2.03 -15.86
N GLY A 180 4.03 -1.09 -15.20
CA GLY A 180 5.46 -1.20 -14.89
C GLY A 180 5.79 -2.48 -14.09
N HIS A 181 4.96 -2.81 -13.09
CA HIS A 181 5.13 -4.02 -12.29
C HIS A 181 4.99 -5.31 -13.13
N TRP A 182 4.02 -5.38 -14.02
CA TRP A 182 3.72 -6.59 -14.79
C TRP A 182 4.73 -6.80 -15.93
N ILE A 183 5.10 -5.74 -16.64
CA ILE A 183 6.18 -5.75 -17.63
C ILE A 183 7.46 -6.29 -16.99
N PHE A 184 7.77 -5.85 -15.77
CA PHE A 184 8.93 -6.32 -15.03
C PHE A 184 8.86 -7.79 -14.60
N LEU A 185 7.71 -8.26 -14.11
CA LEU A 185 7.54 -9.67 -13.80
C LEU A 185 7.74 -10.52 -15.06
N GLY A 186 7.32 -10.04 -16.23
CA GLY A 186 7.60 -10.64 -17.53
C GLY A 186 9.10 -10.68 -17.85
N ILE A 187 9.77 -9.53 -17.85
CA ILE A 187 11.20 -9.41 -18.16
C ILE A 187 12.07 -10.25 -17.21
N SER A 188 11.79 -10.20 -15.90
CA SER A 188 12.55 -10.95 -14.91
C SER A 188 12.40 -12.47 -15.04
N ARG A 189 11.22 -12.97 -15.44
CA ARG A 189 11.03 -14.40 -15.76
C ARG A 189 11.81 -14.80 -17.01
N MET A 190 11.79 -13.98 -18.06
CA MET A 190 12.54 -14.25 -19.30
C MET A 190 14.06 -14.29 -19.07
N ALA A 191 14.59 -13.31 -18.33
CA ALA A 191 16.01 -13.26 -17.98
C ALA A 191 16.45 -14.49 -17.14
N SER A 192 15.58 -14.99 -16.27
CA SER A 192 15.86 -16.19 -15.46
C SER A 192 15.84 -17.47 -16.30
N ARG A 193 15.02 -17.55 -17.35
CA ARG A 193 14.96 -18.71 -18.27
C ARG A 193 16.18 -18.78 -19.19
N ARG A 194 16.68 -17.65 -19.71
CA ARG A 194 17.89 -17.60 -20.55
C ARG A 194 19.17 -18.05 -19.82
N LEU A 195 19.21 -17.98 -18.49
CA LEU A 195 20.35 -18.44 -17.68
C LEU A 195 20.32 -19.94 -17.36
N LEU A 196 19.18 -20.61 -17.57
CA LEU A 196 19.00 -22.05 -17.33
C LEU A 196 19.07 -22.89 -18.62
N HIS A 197 19.04 -22.22 -19.78
CA HIS A 197 19.24 -22.81 -21.09
C HIS A 197 20.23 -21.92 -21.87
N PRO A 198 21.55 -22.04 -21.59
CA PRO A 198 22.59 -21.38 -22.38
C PRO A 198 22.67 -21.96 -23.81
#